data_AF-A0AAW3EW30-F1
#
_entry.id   AF-A0AAW3EW30-F1
#
_cell.length_a   1.000
_cell.length_b   1.000
_cell.length_c   1.000
_cell.angle_alpha   90.00
_cell.angle_beta   90.00
_cell.angle_gamma   90.00
#
_symmetry.space_group_name_H-M   'P 1'
#
loop_
_entity.id
_entity.type
_entity.pdbx_description
1 polymer ?
#
loop_
_entity_poly.entity_id
_entity_poly.type
_entity_poly.pdbx_seq_one_letter_code
_entity_poly.pdbx_strand_id
1 'polypeptide(L)'
;MLGQFLLRQPAESGTAWDVAFGPAEAAKNELAGDILLDALCLDPDAERFLTQRVDFLLGNGTKHFTRLLLRFHHIATMPTGGGMGLSAEVGLYMEAQYRSIVFGRWSPILRFLIAQRERLAGLVSSALAKVIETWLTKTPLTLSNGDRMPFRLEMAEMALAMARTVQVEKGHGVMYLTHEPLLYTAPLAGAADLPAEVGNWALELAGRREVEADVRRRIAEVRRQKAKVPAERLETDAKYKARHEERKRMPRSLGSFRERLPPWPLGARDKVDMDFRTACIKENGIQSLMRAQPELAAEVLLALIIEEQPEREYGAGRFEIDLGLEYPRDAYPTAFWKSPFFPFFQLARRVALTSLIELVNFLHGALGGRGHEGLTLRGSRGNTAICGRVGEELPRLVAGIRLAAVQ
;
A
#
# COMPACT_ATOMS: atom_id res chain seq x y z
N MET A 1 0.47 38.33 2.01
CA MET A 1 -0.53 37.65 1.18
C MET A 1 0.16 37.14 -0.08
N LEU A 2 0.44 35.85 -0.14
CA LEU A 2 1.15 35.18 -1.22
C LEU A 2 0.14 34.75 -2.31
N GLY A 3 -0.12 35.61 -3.31
CA GLY A 3 -0.94 35.27 -4.48
C GLY A 3 -2.47 35.30 -4.31
N GLN A 4 -3.01 35.24 -3.08
CA GLN A 4 -4.47 35.23 -2.82
C GLN A 4 -5.23 36.45 -3.36
N PHE A 5 -4.57 37.62 -3.38
CA PHE A 5 -5.15 38.83 -3.96
C PHE A 5 -5.45 38.67 -5.45
N LEU A 6 -4.58 37.94 -6.17
CA LEU A 6 -4.72 37.71 -7.61
C LEU A 6 -5.96 36.86 -7.95
N LEU A 7 -6.45 36.04 -7.00
CA LEU A 7 -7.65 35.22 -7.19
C LEU A 7 -8.93 36.06 -7.28
N ARG A 8 -8.92 37.27 -6.72
CA ARG A 8 -10.07 38.20 -6.72
C ARG A 8 -9.93 39.32 -7.73
N GLN A 9 -8.71 39.59 -8.20
CA GLN A 9 -8.45 40.65 -9.16
C GLN A 9 -8.91 40.22 -10.56
N PRO A 10 -9.86 40.94 -11.19
CA PRO A 10 -10.31 40.61 -12.54
C PRO A 10 -9.19 40.87 -13.56
N ALA A 11 -9.17 40.07 -14.64
CA ALA A 11 -8.31 40.26 -15.80
C ALA A 11 -9.11 40.09 -17.09
N GLU A 12 -8.50 40.37 -18.25
CA GLU A 12 -9.16 40.27 -19.56
C GLU A 12 -9.74 38.88 -19.84
N SER A 13 -9.07 37.82 -19.34
CA SER A 13 -9.55 36.44 -19.39
C SER A 13 -9.46 35.77 -18.01
N GLY A 14 -10.54 35.90 -17.22
CA GLY A 14 -10.62 35.33 -15.88
C GLY A 14 -10.07 36.27 -14.81
N THR A 15 -9.11 35.80 -14.02
CA THR A 15 -8.51 36.57 -12.92
C THR A 15 -7.02 36.81 -13.16
N ALA A 16 -6.44 37.74 -12.42
CA ALA A 16 -5.00 38.00 -12.46
C ALA A 16 -4.18 36.75 -12.09
N TRP A 17 -4.76 35.82 -11.30
CA TRP A 17 -4.13 34.53 -11.03
C TRP A 17 -3.99 33.68 -12.30
N ASP A 18 -5.03 33.63 -13.13
CA ASP A 18 -5.03 32.81 -14.36
C ASP A 18 -4.01 33.37 -15.37
N VAL A 19 -3.91 34.70 -15.45
CA VAL A 19 -2.91 35.40 -16.26
C VAL A 19 -1.49 35.22 -15.73
N ALA A 20 -1.30 35.12 -14.41
CA ALA A 20 0.03 34.93 -13.81
C ALA A 20 0.53 33.48 -13.89
N PHE A 21 -0.37 32.49 -13.79
CA PHE A 21 0.00 31.08 -13.72
C PHE A 21 0.59 30.56 -15.03
N GLY A 22 -0.04 30.88 -16.17
CA GLY A 22 0.41 30.41 -17.49
C GLY A 22 1.86 30.80 -17.82
N PRO A 23 2.23 32.09 -17.72
CA PRO A 23 3.61 32.54 -17.89
C PRO A 23 4.60 31.94 -16.90
N ALA A 24 4.21 31.72 -15.65
CA ALA A 24 5.07 31.09 -14.65
C ALA A 24 5.42 29.64 -15.05
N GLU A 25 4.45 28.87 -15.51
CA GLU A 25 4.67 27.51 -16.03
C GLU A 25 5.49 27.52 -17.33
N ALA A 26 5.18 28.42 -18.27
CA ALA A 26 5.89 28.53 -19.54
C ALA A 26 7.38 28.89 -19.34
N ALA A 27 7.67 29.75 -18.36
CA ALA A 27 9.02 30.11 -17.95
C ALA A 27 9.71 29.03 -17.10
N LYS A 28 9.03 27.92 -16.79
CA LYS A 28 9.49 26.87 -15.86
C LYS A 28 9.89 27.41 -14.48
N ASN A 29 9.21 28.46 -14.03
CA ASN A 29 9.42 29.01 -12.70
C ASN A 29 8.57 28.24 -11.68
N GLU A 30 9.10 27.09 -11.24
CA GLU A 30 8.40 26.18 -10.33
C GLU A 30 8.02 26.87 -9.01
N LEU A 31 8.88 27.74 -8.46
CA LEU A 31 8.57 28.45 -7.22
C LEU A 31 7.37 29.39 -7.36
N ALA A 32 7.29 30.14 -8.47
CA ALA A 32 6.17 31.03 -8.72
C ALA A 32 4.86 30.24 -8.91
N GLY A 33 4.91 29.14 -9.68
CA GLY A 33 3.75 28.25 -9.86
C GLY A 33 3.28 27.62 -8.53
N ASP A 34 4.22 27.20 -7.68
CA ASP A 34 3.94 26.64 -6.36
C ASP A 34 3.25 27.64 -5.42
N ILE A 35 3.74 28.87 -5.37
CA ILE A 35 3.13 29.95 -4.58
C ILE A 35 1.70 30.23 -5.05
N LEU A 36 1.46 30.20 -6.36
CA LEU A 36 0.14 30.39 -6.93
C LEU A 36 -0.80 29.22 -6.61
N LEU A 37 -0.32 27.97 -6.61
CA LEU A 37 -1.10 26.81 -6.17
C LEU A 37 -1.43 26.88 -4.67
N ASP A 38 -0.47 27.26 -3.83
CA ASP A 38 -0.69 27.44 -2.39
C ASP A 38 -1.79 28.48 -2.12
N ALA A 39 -1.85 29.55 -2.92
CA ALA A 39 -2.86 30.58 -2.79
C ALA A 39 -4.29 30.01 -2.88
N LEU A 40 -4.52 29.00 -3.73
CA LEU A 40 -5.82 28.34 -3.86
C LEU A 40 -6.24 27.60 -2.59
N CYS A 41 -5.28 27.11 -1.81
CA CYS A 41 -5.52 26.33 -0.60
C CYS A 41 -5.55 27.18 0.68
N LEU A 42 -4.85 28.31 0.69
CA LEU A 42 -4.71 29.17 1.87
C LEU A 42 -5.85 30.18 2.02
N ASP A 43 -6.62 30.40 0.96
CA ASP A 43 -7.69 31.39 0.93
C ASP A 43 -8.94 30.95 1.74
N PRO A 44 -9.62 31.85 2.47
CA PRO A 44 -10.87 31.52 3.14
C PRO A 44 -11.97 30.97 2.20
N ASP A 45 -11.98 31.41 0.94
CA ASP A 45 -12.91 30.96 -0.10
C ASP A 45 -12.30 29.84 -0.98
N ALA A 46 -11.34 29.07 -0.46
CA ALA A 46 -10.61 28.04 -1.22
C ALA A 46 -11.53 27.10 -2.01
N GLU A 47 -12.63 26.63 -1.40
CA GLU A 47 -13.60 25.74 -2.05
C GLU A 47 -14.14 26.33 -3.37
N ARG A 48 -14.47 27.63 -3.37
CA ARG A 48 -14.93 28.35 -4.56
C ARG A 48 -13.84 28.41 -5.62
N PHE A 49 -12.63 28.84 -5.24
CA PHE A 49 -11.55 29.05 -6.21
C PHE A 49 -11.04 27.75 -6.84
N LEU A 50 -11.05 26.65 -6.08
CA LEU A 50 -10.74 25.31 -6.57
C LEU A 50 -11.82 24.83 -7.55
N THR A 51 -13.09 25.00 -7.20
CA THR A 51 -14.21 24.61 -8.05
C THR A 51 -14.21 25.36 -9.38
N GLN A 52 -13.94 26.67 -9.35
CA GLN A 52 -13.83 27.49 -10.57
C GLN A 52 -12.69 27.05 -11.51
N ARG A 53 -11.68 26.34 -10.99
CA ARG A 53 -10.48 25.92 -11.74
C ARG A 53 -10.38 24.40 -11.89
N VAL A 54 -11.48 23.69 -11.68
CA VAL A 54 -11.48 22.22 -11.69
C VAL A 54 -10.98 21.65 -13.03
N ASP A 55 -11.39 22.21 -14.16
CA ASP A 55 -10.99 21.72 -15.49
C ASP A 55 -9.50 21.97 -15.76
N PHE A 56 -8.98 23.09 -15.25
CA PHE A 56 -7.56 23.40 -15.30
C PHE A 56 -6.74 22.42 -14.43
N LEU A 57 -7.21 22.14 -13.21
CA LEU A 57 -6.52 21.25 -12.26
C LEU A 57 -6.49 19.80 -12.75
N LEU A 58 -7.64 19.31 -13.23
CA LEU A 58 -7.80 17.93 -13.72
C LEU A 58 -7.33 17.76 -15.17
N GLY A 59 -7.09 18.85 -15.90
CA GLY A 59 -6.48 18.85 -17.22
C GLY A 59 -5.01 18.40 -17.21
N ASN A 60 -4.41 18.31 -18.40
CA ASN A 60 -2.99 17.96 -18.59
C ASN A 60 -2.54 16.69 -17.84
N GLY A 61 -3.38 15.65 -17.85
CA GLY A 61 -3.08 14.39 -17.14
C GLY A 61 -3.00 14.55 -15.62
N THR A 62 -3.75 15.47 -15.02
CA THR A 62 -3.82 15.73 -13.57
C THR A 62 -2.51 16.19 -12.91
N LYS A 63 -1.54 16.66 -13.70
CA LYS A 63 -0.25 17.14 -13.20
C LYS A 63 -0.40 18.29 -12.20
N HIS A 64 -1.23 19.28 -12.53
CA HIS A 64 -1.49 20.42 -11.66
C HIS A 64 -2.22 20.00 -10.39
N PHE A 65 -3.21 19.11 -10.50
CA PHE A 65 -3.90 18.56 -9.34
C PHE A 65 -2.97 17.79 -8.40
N THR A 66 -2.13 16.91 -8.95
CA THR A 66 -1.12 16.17 -8.16
C THR A 66 -0.18 17.12 -7.43
N ARG A 67 0.33 18.14 -8.13
CA ARG A 67 1.20 19.17 -7.54
C ARG A 67 0.48 19.96 -6.46
N LEU A 68 -0.75 20.39 -6.70
CA LEU A 68 -1.59 21.08 -5.72
C LEU A 68 -1.77 20.25 -4.45
N LEU A 69 -2.06 18.95 -4.55
CA LEU A 69 -2.27 18.08 -3.38
C LEU A 69 -0.99 17.87 -2.56
N LEU A 70 0.16 17.73 -3.22
CA LEU A 70 1.46 17.63 -2.54
C LEU A 70 1.79 18.94 -1.79
N ARG A 71 1.59 20.08 -2.46
CA ARG A 71 1.72 21.42 -1.86
C ARG A 71 0.76 21.61 -0.70
N PHE A 72 -0.50 21.25 -0.89
CA PHE A 72 -1.54 21.29 0.15
C PHE A 72 -1.12 20.48 1.37
N HIS A 73 -0.67 19.24 1.19
CA HIS A 73 -0.23 18.40 2.32
C HIS A 73 0.88 19.07 3.12
N HIS A 74 1.87 19.66 2.41
CA HIS A 74 2.96 20.38 3.05
C HIS A 74 2.48 21.58 3.88
N ILE A 75 1.63 22.44 3.31
CA ILE A 75 1.16 23.65 4.00
C ILE A 75 0.05 23.36 5.02
N ALA A 76 -0.74 22.30 4.86
CA ALA A 76 -1.87 21.99 5.73
C ALA A 76 -1.49 21.08 6.90
N THR A 77 -0.20 20.78 7.06
CA THR A 77 0.35 20.02 8.18
C THR A 77 1.55 20.73 8.79
N MET A 78 1.69 20.62 10.10
CA MET A 78 2.80 21.20 10.87
C MET A 78 3.59 20.08 11.54
N PRO A 79 4.92 20.19 11.64
CA PRO A 79 5.73 19.25 12.41
C PRO A 79 5.24 19.08 13.85
N THR A 80 5.15 17.84 14.30
CA THR A 80 4.83 17.45 15.67
C THR A 80 6.14 17.13 16.39
N GLY A 81 6.53 17.93 17.39
CA GLY A 81 7.68 17.58 18.26
C GLY A 81 8.86 18.53 18.28
N GLY A 82 8.69 19.80 17.88
CA GLY A 82 9.68 20.85 18.11
C GLY A 82 9.85 21.14 19.61
N GLY A 83 10.63 20.32 20.31
CA GLY A 83 10.88 20.46 21.75
C GLY A 83 11.69 19.35 22.41
N MET A 84 12.04 18.26 21.72
CA MET A 84 12.71 17.10 22.35
C MET A 84 14.23 17.20 22.51
N GLY A 85 14.86 18.36 22.27
CA GLY A 85 16.31 18.51 22.44
C GLY A 85 17.15 17.56 21.56
N LEU A 86 16.58 17.09 20.45
CA LEU A 86 17.23 16.19 19.49
C LEU A 86 18.26 16.96 18.65
N SER A 87 19.26 16.26 18.09
CA SER A 87 20.21 16.88 17.14
C SER A 87 19.46 17.42 15.93
N ALA A 88 20.04 18.39 15.20
CA ALA A 88 19.39 19.04 14.07
C ALA A 88 18.93 18.05 12.98
N GLU A 89 19.74 17.02 12.71
CA GLU A 89 19.46 16.00 11.70
C GLU A 89 18.31 15.08 12.12
N VAL A 90 18.29 14.66 13.38
CA VAL A 90 17.20 13.85 13.94
C VAL A 90 15.93 14.68 14.09
N GLY A 91 16.05 15.95 14.45
CA GLY A 91 14.96 16.93 14.48
C GLY A 91 14.29 17.06 13.12
N LEU A 92 15.08 17.30 12.06
CA LEU A 92 14.57 17.39 10.69
C LEU A 92 13.87 16.09 10.24
N TYR A 93 14.43 14.92 10.57
CA TYR A 93 13.79 13.64 10.28
C TYR A 93 12.45 13.47 11.02
N MET A 94 12.41 13.82 12.30
CA MET A 94 11.17 13.76 13.10
C MET A 94 10.12 14.73 12.58
N GLU A 95 10.50 15.95 12.22
CA GLU A 95 9.60 16.97 11.68
C GLU A 95 9.01 16.62 10.31
N ALA A 96 9.79 15.89 9.49
CA ALA A 96 9.32 15.37 8.21
C ALA A 96 8.30 14.24 8.41
N GLN A 97 8.55 13.35 9.38
CA GLN A 97 7.76 12.12 9.56
C GLN A 97 6.53 12.30 10.44
N TYR A 98 6.64 13.09 11.50
CA TYR A 98 5.57 13.33 12.47
C TYR A 98 4.98 14.70 12.22
N ARG A 99 3.85 14.73 11.53
CA ARG A 99 3.11 15.96 11.24
C ARG A 99 1.69 15.87 11.78
N SER A 100 1.19 17.00 12.28
CA SER A 100 -0.18 17.23 12.75
C SER A 100 -0.93 18.06 11.71
N ILE A 101 -2.22 17.79 11.55
CA ILE A 101 -3.08 18.52 10.62
C ILE A 101 -3.46 19.91 11.17
N VAL A 102 -3.50 20.91 10.29
CA VAL A 102 -4.04 22.24 10.59
C VAL A 102 -5.51 22.27 10.19
N PHE A 103 -6.41 21.84 11.09
CA PHE A 103 -7.84 21.58 10.81
C PHE A 103 -8.52 22.63 9.91
N GLY A 104 -8.31 23.92 10.16
CA GLY A 104 -8.95 25.00 9.39
C GLY A 104 -8.65 24.99 7.88
N ARG A 105 -7.56 24.35 7.44
CA ARG A 105 -7.17 24.25 6.02
C ARG A 105 -7.77 23.05 5.30
N TRP A 106 -8.28 22.06 6.02
CA TRP A 106 -8.68 20.78 5.43
C TRP A 106 -10.10 20.80 4.87
N SER A 107 -11.06 21.41 5.58
CA SER A 107 -12.48 21.35 5.18
C SER A 107 -12.75 21.80 3.73
N PRO A 108 -12.19 22.92 3.22
CA PRO A 108 -12.43 23.34 1.83
C PRO A 108 -11.89 22.33 0.80
N ILE A 109 -10.72 21.75 1.06
CA ILE A 109 -10.12 20.74 0.17
C ILE A 109 -10.94 19.46 0.19
N LEU A 110 -11.34 18.98 1.36
CA LEU A 110 -12.12 17.76 1.49
C LEU A 110 -13.47 17.89 0.78
N ARG A 111 -14.17 19.01 0.94
CA ARG A 111 -15.43 19.28 0.22
C ARG A 111 -15.21 19.32 -1.29
N PHE A 112 -14.15 19.97 -1.76
CA PHE A 112 -13.80 19.97 -3.18
C PHE A 112 -13.56 18.54 -3.70
N LEU A 113 -12.79 17.71 -3.00
CA LEU A 113 -12.53 16.32 -3.38
C LEU A 113 -13.82 15.50 -3.45
N ILE A 114 -14.71 15.64 -2.45
CA ILE A 114 -16.01 14.96 -2.41
C ILE A 114 -16.89 15.41 -3.58
N ALA A 115 -16.94 16.72 -3.86
CA ALA A 115 -17.70 17.27 -4.98
C ALA A 115 -17.21 16.75 -6.33
N GLN A 116 -15.92 16.44 -6.46
CA GLN A 116 -15.32 15.91 -7.68
C GLN A 116 -15.16 14.38 -7.70
N ARG A 117 -15.77 13.65 -6.74
CA ARG A 117 -15.60 12.18 -6.60
C ARG A 117 -15.85 11.39 -7.89
N GLU A 118 -16.83 11.81 -8.70
CA GLU A 118 -17.18 11.13 -9.95
C GLU A 118 -16.13 11.37 -11.04
N ARG A 119 -15.55 12.57 -11.10
CA ARG A 119 -14.46 12.90 -12.04
C ARG A 119 -13.13 12.28 -11.62
N LEU A 120 -12.94 12.08 -10.32
CA LEU A 120 -11.80 11.41 -9.74
C LEU A 120 -11.98 9.87 -9.74
N ALA A 121 -13.16 9.36 -10.09
CA ALA A 121 -13.40 7.93 -10.17
C ALA A 121 -12.52 7.31 -11.26
N GLY A 122 -11.73 6.30 -10.88
CA GLY A 122 -10.77 5.66 -11.79
C GLY A 122 -9.42 6.38 -11.90
N LEU A 123 -9.23 7.54 -11.23
CA LEU A 123 -7.91 8.13 -11.09
C LEU A 123 -7.10 7.38 -10.02
N VAL A 124 -5.93 6.89 -10.39
CA VAL A 124 -4.94 6.36 -9.44
C VAL A 124 -3.90 7.45 -9.18
N SER A 125 -3.89 8.01 -7.96
CA SER A 125 -2.98 9.10 -7.58
C SER A 125 -2.43 8.90 -6.17
N SER A 126 -1.11 8.76 -6.06
CA SER A 126 -0.40 8.66 -4.78
C SER A 126 -0.51 9.94 -3.94
N ALA A 127 -0.60 11.12 -4.56
CA ALA A 127 -0.82 12.39 -3.87
C ALA A 127 -2.22 12.45 -3.22
N LEU A 128 -3.26 12.00 -3.94
CA LEU A 128 -4.61 11.88 -3.39
C LEU A 128 -4.66 10.85 -2.26
N ALA A 129 -4.04 9.69 -2.46
CA ALA A 129 -3.91 8.66 -1.43
C ALA A 129 -3.26 9.23 -0.15
N LYS A 130 -2.21 10.05 -0.29
CA LYS A 130 -1.52 10.65 0.86
C LYS A 130 -2.40 11.60 1.66
N VAL A 131 -3.18 12.44 0.97
CA VAL A 131 -4.12 13.36 1.61
C VAL A 131 -5.20 12.58 2.37
N ILE A 132 -5.78 11.56 1.74
CA ILE A 132 -6.80 10.71 2.36
C ILE A 132 -6.24 9.97 3.57
N GLU A 133 -5.10 9.27 3.42
CA GLU A 133 -4.42 8.55 4.51
C GLU A 133 -4.16 9.48 5.70
N THR A 134 -3.68 10.69 5.44
CA THR A 134 -3.38 11.67 6.49
C THR A 134 -4.65 12.07 7.23
N TRP A 135 -5.75 12.35 6.54
CA TRP A 135 -7.02 12.66 7.20
C TRP A 135 -7.52 11.49 8.06
N LEU A 136 -7.52 10.28 7.50
CA LEU A 136 -8.04 9.08 8.18
C LEU A 136 -7.18 8.64 9.38
N THR A 137 -5.87 8.91 9.36
CA THR A 137 -4.96 8.54 10.46
C THR A 137 -4.79 9.63 11.52
N LYS A 138 -4.96 10.91 11.16
CA LYS A 138 -4.73 12.05 12.07
C LYS A 138 -6.00 12.64 12.68
N THR A 139 -7.17 12.20 12.26
CA THR A 139 -8.45 12.59 12.87
C THR A 139 -9.02 11.45 13.71
N PRO A 140 -9.75 11.75 14.81
CA PRO A 140 -10.44 10.71 15.57
C PRO A 140 -11.64 10.16 14.77
N LEU A 141 -12.13 8.98 15.14
CA LEU A 141 -13.34 8.40 14.54
C LEU A 141 -14.60 9.19 14.94
N THR A 142 -14.67 9.60 16.20
CA THR A 142 -15.77 10.37 16.79
C THR A 142 -15.23 11.63 17.46
N LEU A 143 -16.00 12.70 17.36
CA LEU A 143 -15.79 13.95 18.09
C LEU A 143 -16.12 13.74 19.58
N SER A 144 -15.72 14.70 20.42
CA SER A 144 -15.96 14.66 21.88
C SER A 144 -17.45 14.66 22.25
N ASN A 145 -18.32 15.12 21.37
CA ASN A 145 -19.77 15.10 21.53
C ASN A 145 -20.43 13.77 21.09
N GLY A 146 -19.63 12.80 20.63
CA GLY A 146 -20.11 11.49 20.14
C GLY A 146 -20.47 11.47 18.65
N ASP A 147 -20.50 12.61 17.97
CA ASP A 147 -20.76 12.66 16.53
C ASP A 147 -19.59 12.07 15.74
N ARG A 148 -19.88 11.52 14.56
CA ARG A 148 -18.83 11.04 13.65
C ARG A 148 -17.97 12.21 13.17
N MET A 149 -16.67 11.99 13.09
CA MET A 149 -15.77 12.99 12.52
C MET A 149 -16.12 13.23 11.04
N PRO A 150 -16.32 14.49 10.62
CA PRO A 150 -16.75 14.80 9.26
C PRO A 150 -15.80 14.28 8.18
N PHE A 151 -16.35 13.96 7.01
CA PHE A 151 -15.65 13.59 5.78
C PHE A 151 -14.86 12.27 5.82
N ARG A 152 -14.77 11.59 6.97
CA ARG A 152 -14.00 10.35 7.07
C ARG A 152 -14.58 9.23 6.20
N LEU A 153 -15.90 9.06 6.22
CA LEU A 153 -16.57 8.01 5.45
C LEU A 153 -16.33 8.21 3.96
N GLU A 154 -16.56 9.42 3.46
CA GLU A 154 -16.40 9.77 2.05
C GLU A 154 -14.94 9.60 1.59
N MET A 155 -13.97 9.95 2.45
CA MET A 155 -12.55 9.72 2.15
C MET A 155 -12.20 8.23 2.13
N ALA A 156 -12.76 7.42 3.04
CA ALA A 156 -12.56 5.97 3.05
C ALA A 156 -13.15 5.32 1.78
N GLU A 157 -14.34 5.73 1.36
CA GLU A 157 -14.97 5.27 0.12
C GLU A 157 -14.12 5.63 -1.11
N MET A 158 -13.61 6.86 -1.19
CA MET A 158 -12.73 7.28 -2.29
C MET A 158 -11.41 6.49 -2.32
N ALA A 159 -10.78 6.25 -1.16
CA ALA A 159 -9.56 5.45 -1.09
C ALA A 159 -9.81 4.00 -1.53
N LEU A 160 -10.92 3.39 -1.10
CA LEU A 160 -11.29 2.05 -1.52
C LEU A 160 -11.58 1.97 -3.02
N ALA A 161 -12.29 2.96 -3.58
CA ALA A 161 -12.55 3.02 -5.03
C ALA A 161 -11.27 3.11 -5.86
N MET A 162 -10.30 3.91 -5.41
CA MET A 162 -8.97 3.98 -6.02
C MET A 162 -8.23 2.65 -5.91
N ALA A 163 -8.25 2.01 -4.74
CA ALA A 163 -7.61 0.71 -4.52
C ALA A 163 -8.23 -0.42 -5.36
N ARG A 164 -9.55 -0.40 -5.57
CA ARG A 164 -10.24 -1.30 -6.50
C ARG A 164 -9.81 -1.06 -7.96
N THR A 165 -9.54 0.19 -8.33
CA THR A 165 -8.98 0.51 -9.65
C THR A 165 -7.57 -0.06 -9.82
N VAL A 166 -6.71 0.08 -8.81
CA VAL A 166 -5.37 -0.55 -8.78
C VAL A 166 -5.46 -2.07 -8.90
N GLN A 167 -6.40 -2.70 -8.19
CA GLN A 167 -6.63 -4.14 -8.27
C GLN A 167 -7.03 -4.58 -9.69
N VAL A 168 -7.87 -3.81 -10.39
CA VAL A 168 -8.20 -4.05 -11.80
C VAL A 168 -6.98 -3.85 -12.70
N GLU A 169 -6.20 -2.79 -12.49
CA GLU A 169 -5.00 -2.47 -13.28
C GLU A 169 -3.95 -3.57 -13.21
N LYS A 170 -3.55 -3.95 -11.99
CA LYS A 170 -2.62 -5.05 -11.76
C LYS A 170 -3.19 -6.39 -12.21
N GLY A 171 -4.49 -6.61 -12.02
CA GLY A 171 -5.20 -7.81 -12.45
C GLY A 171 -5.12 -8.09 -13.96
N HIS A 172 -4.89 -7.07 -14.80
CA HIS A 172 -4.69 -7.26 -16.24
C HIS A 172 -3.25 -6.98 -16.71
N GLY A 173 -2.29 -6.95 -15.79
CA GLY A 173 -0.86 -6.94 -16.09
C GLY A 173 -0.24 -5.54 -16.20
N VAL A 174 -0.88 -4.49 -15.66
CA VAL A 174 -0.21 -3.20 -15.48
C VAL A 174 0.84 -3.35 -14.39
N MET A 175 2.08 -2.98 -14.72
CA MET A 175 3.19 -2.92 -13.78
C MET A 175 3.52 -1.45 -13.54
N TYR A 176 3.43 -1.00 -12.28
CA TYR A 176 3.91 0.33 -11.92
C TYR A 176 5.43 0.31 -11.86
N LEU A 177 6.07 1.33 -12.42
CA LEU A 177 7.53 1.46 -12.42
C LEU A 177 8.06 1.79 -11.02
N THR A 178 7.23 2.42 -10.19
CA THR A 178 7.54 2.89 -8.84
C THR A 178 6.75 2.09 -7.81
N HIS A 179 7.40 1.75 -6.70
CA HIS A 179 6.73 1.17 -5.53
C HIS A 179 5.80 2.23 -4.90
N GLU A 180 4.51 1.93 -4.85
CA GLU A 180 3.48 2.87 -4.39
C GLU A 180 2.64 2.29 -3.24
N PRO A 181 3.23 2.10 -2.04
CA PRO A 181 2.52 1.53 -0.90
C PRO A 181 1.33 2.40 -0.44
N LEU A 182 1.37 3.71 -0.72
CA LEU A 182 0.31 4.66 -0.37
C LEU A 182 -1.05 4.29 -0.96
N LEU A 183 -1.08 3.65 -2.13
CA LEU A 183 -2.30 3.18 -2.76
C LEU A 183 -2.99 2.07 -1.96
N TYR A 184 -2.27 1.44 -1.03
CA TYR A 184 -2.76 0.40 -0.13
C TYR A 184 -2.88 0.89 1.32
N THR A 185 -2.01 1.77 1.81
CA THR A 185 -2.13 2.28 3.19
C THR A 185 -3.34 3.20 3.35
N ALA A 186 -3.67 3.99 2.33
CA ALA A 186 -4.85 4.88 2.34
C ALA A 186 -6.18 4.13 2.55
N PRO A 187 -6.54 3.09 1.77
CA PRO A 187 -7.76 2.32 2.03
C PRO A 187 -7.70 1.55 3.35
N LEU A 188 -6.53 1.01 3.75
CA LEU A 188 -6.38 0.35 5.07
C LEU A 188 -6.64 1.31 6.23
N ALA A 189 -6.28 2.59 6.10
CA ALA A 189 -6.57 3.61 7.11
C ALA A 189 -8.09 3.83 7.30
N GLY A 190 -8.91 3.50 6.29
CA GLY A 190 -10.37 3.55 6.35
C GLY A 190 -11.03 2.33 7.02
N ALA A 191 -10.26 1.36 7.54
CA ALA A 191 -10.81 0.13 8.12
C ALA A 191 -11.76 0.37 9.31
N ALA A 192 -11.61 1.48 10.04
CA ALA A 192 -12.55 1.83 11.11
C ALA A 192 -13.89 2.39 10.58
N ASP A 193 -13.87 3.01 9.41
CA ASP A 193 -15.02 3.66 8.78
C ASP A 193 -15.81 2.67 7.89
N LEU A 194 -15.10 1.77 7.19
CA LEU A 194 -15.64 0.72 6.30
C LEU A 194 -15.03 -0.65 6.63
N PRO A 195 -15.32 -1.22 7.83
CA PRO A 195 -14.63 -2.42 8.30
C PRO A 195 -14.87 -3.63 7.38
N ALA A 196 -16.12 -3.90 7.01
CA ALA A 196 -16.44 -5.08 6.20
C ALA A 196 -15.82 -4.99 4.80
N GLU A 197 -15.92 -3.84 4.15
CA GLU A 197 -15.48 -3.62 2.78
C GLU A 197 -13.96 -3.64 2.69
N VAL A 198 -13.26 -2.92 3.58
CA VAL A 198 -11.79 -2.90 3.62
C VAL A 198 -11.23 -4.25 4.05
N GLY A 199 -11.84 -4.92 5.03
CA GLY A 199 -11.45 -6.28 5.44
C GLY A 199 -11.59 -7.31 4.32
N ASN A 200 -12.72 -7.27 3.60
CA ASN A 200 -12.94 -8.15 2.44
C ASN A 200 -11.94 -7.88 1.32
N TRP A 201 -11.70 -6.60 1.00
CA TRP A 201 -10.70 -6.21 0.01
C TRP A 201 -9.28 -6.66 0.41
N ALA A 202 -8.91 -6.54 1.68
CA ALA A 202 -7.60 -7.00 2.17
C ALA A 202 -7.44 -8.53 2.07
N LEU A 203 -8.49 -9.30 2.38
CA LEU A 203 -8.49 -10.76 2.20
C LEU A 203 -8.37 -11.17 0.73
N GLU A 204 -8.99 -10.42 -0.19
CA GLU A 204 -8.86 -10.65 -1.63
C GLU A 204 -7.41 -10.45 -2.09
N LEU A 205 -6.75 -9.36 -1.65
CA LEU A 205 -5.35 -9.10 -1.98
C LEU A 205 -4.36 -10.07 -1.32
N ALA A 206 -4.72 -10.60 -0.16
CA ALA A 206 -3.97 -11.65 0.52
C ALA A 206 -4.21 -13.06 -0.06
N GLY A 207 -5.05 -13.21 -1.09
CA GLY A 207 -5.37 -14.51 -1.69
C GLY A 207 -6.14 -15.44 -0.76
N ARG A 208 -6.80 -14.90 0.27
CA ARG A 208 -7.61 -15.65 1.26
C ARG A 208 -9.09 -15.70 0.88
N ARG A 209 -9.51 -14.78 0.00
CA ARG A 209 -10.88 -14.70 -0.53
C ARG A 209 -10.85 -14.58 -2.06
N GLU A 210 -11.87 -15.11 -2.71
CA GLU A 210 -12.07 -14.84 -4.14
C GLU A 210 -12.33 -13.36 -4.41
N VAL A 211 -11.71 -12.86 -5.47
CA VAL A 211 -11.94 -11.49 -5.94
C VAL A 211 -13.41 -11.24 -6.22
N GLU A 212 -13.89 -10.07 -5.84
CA GLU A 212 -15.28 -9.66 -6.05
C GLU A 212 -15.71 -9.79 -7.52
N ALA A 213 -16.96 -10.18 -7.76
CA ALA A 213 -17.46 -10.50 -9.11
C ALA A 213 -17.38 -9.30 -10.06
N ASP A 214 -17.61 -8.08 -9.57
CA ASP A 214 -17.50 -6.86 -10.39
C ASP A 214 -16.05 -6.58 -10.81
N VAL A 215 -15.10 -6.69 -9.86
CA VAL A 215 -13.67 -6.55 -10.14
C VAL A 215 -13.21 -7.59 -11.16
N ARG A 216 -13.60 -8.87 -10.99
CA ARG A 216 -13.33 -9.94 -11.97
C ARG A 216 -13.89 -9.60 -13.36
N ARG A 217 -15.13 -9.10 -13.43
CA ARG A 217 -15.78 -8.69 -14.68
C ARG A 217 -15.00 -7.56 -15.36
N ARG A 218 -14.61 -6.53 -14.62
CA ARG A 218 -13.82 -5.40 -15.12
C ARG A 218 -12.45 -5.85 -15.65
N ILE A 219 -11.75 -6.74 -14.93
CA ILE A 219 -10.48 -7.32 -15.39
C ILE A 219 -10.68 -8.09 -16.70
N ALA A 220 -11.73 -8.93 -16.80
CA ALA A 220 -12.01 -9.71 -18.00
C ALA A 220 -12.32 -8.82 -19.21
N GLU A 221 -13.10 -7.74 -19.02
CA GLU A 221 -13.43 -6.80 -20.09
C GLU A 221 -12.18 -6.06 -20.59
N VAL A 222 -11.33 -5.56 -19.69
CA VAL A 222 -10.08 -4.89 -20.08
C VAL A 222 -9.14 -5.86 -20.82
N ARG A 223 -9.02 -7.11 -20.35
CA ARG A 223 -8.24 -8.14 -21.05
C ARG A 223 -8.81 -8.42 -22.45
N ARG A 224 -10.14 -8.49 -22.60
CA ARG A 224 -10.80 -8.71 -23.89
C ARG A 224 -10.54 -7.55 -24.86
N GLN A 225 -10.64 -6.30 -24.39
CA GLN A 225 -10.34 -5.12 -25.20
C GLN A 225 -8.86 -5.09 -25.61
N LYS A 226 -7.94 -5.35 -24.68
CA LYS A 226 -6.51 -5.44 -24.97
C LYS A 226 -6.15 -6.58 -25.91
N ALA A 227 -6.92 -7.66 -25.96
CA ALA A 227 -6.69 -8.78 -26.89
C ALA A 227 -7.12 -8.46 -28.35
N LYS A 228 -8.05 -7.52 -28.56
CA LYS A 228 -8.46 -7.09 -29.91
C LYS A 228 -7.32 -6.41 -30.67
N VAL A 229 -6.54 -5.56 -29.99
CA VAL A 229 -5.47 -4.80 -30.63
C VAL A 229 -4.37 -5.69 -31.22
N PRO A 230 -3.81 -6.71 -30.52
CA PRO A 230 -2.92 -7.69 -31.11
C PRO A 230 -3.57 -8.53 -32.22
N ALA A 231 -4.86 -8.89 -32.10
CA ALA A 231 -5.57 -9.66 -33.12
C ALA A 231 -5.68 -8.86 -34.44
N GLU A 232 -6.09 -7.60 -34.36
CA GLU A 232 -6.16 -6.68 -35.50
C GLU A 232 -4.75 -6.43 -36.10
N ARG A 233 -3.72 -6.31 -35.26
CA ARG A 233 -2.33 -6.17 -35.73
C ARG A 233 -1.77 -7.43 -36.39
N LEU A 234 -2.21 -8.62 -35.97
CA LEU A 234 -1.82 -9.89 -36.62
C LEU A 234 -2.43 -10.03 -38.02
N GLU A 235 -3.59 -9.42 -38.26
CA GLU A 235 -4.25 -9.40 -39.57
C GLU A 235 -3.65 -8.33 -40.50
N THR A 236 -3.33 -7.15 -39.96
CA THR A 236 -2.92 -5.99 -40.77
C THR A 236 -1.41 -5.83 -40.97
N ASP A 237 -0.57 -6.28 -40.03
CA ASP A 237 0.88 -6.07 -40.07
C ASP A 237 1.66 -7.38 -40.29
N ALA A 238 2.15 -7.55 -41.53
CA ALA A 238 2.96 -8.70 -41.93
C ALA A 238 4.27 -8.84 -41.14
N LYS A 239 4.89 -7.72 -40.71
CA LYS A 239 6.12 -7.75 -39.89
C LYS A 239 5.81 -8.21 -38.47
N TYR A 240 4.69 -7.76 -37.90
CA TYR A 240 4.22 -8.23 -36.60
C TYR A 240 3.92 -9.74 -36.62
N LYS A 241 3.24 -10.21 -37.67
CA LYS A 241 2.95 -11.63 -37.87
C LYS A 241 4.22 -12.49 -37.98
N ALA A 242 5.21 -12.06 -38.76
CA ALA A 242 6.48 -12.77 -38.88
C ALA A 242 7.23 -12.90 -37.54
N ARG A 243 7.31 -11.81 -36.76
CA ARG A 243 7.94 -11.81 -35.43
C ARG A 243 7.17 -12.67 -34.42
N HIS A 244 5.83 -12.70 -34.51
CA HIS A 244 5.01 -13.54 -33.65
C HIS A 244 5.22 -15.04 -33.94
N GLU A 245 5.31 -15.42 -35.22
CA GLU A 245 5.62 -16.80 -35.63
C GLU A 245 7.05 -17.21 -35.28
N GLU A 246 8.03 -16.30 -35.40
CA GLU A 246 9.41 -16.53 -34.93
C GLU A 246 9.45 -16.82 -33.42
N ARG A 247 8.70 -16.07 -32.61
CA ARG A 247 8.57 -16.34 -31.16
C ARG A 247 7.90 -17.67 -30.83
N LYS A 248 6.95 -18.15 -31.66
CA LYS A 248 6.37 -19.49 -31.48
C LYS A 248 7.36 -20.61 -31.78
N ARG A 249 8.28 -20.37 -32.74
CA ARG A 249 9.32 -21.33 -33.15
C ARG A 249 10.50 -21.37 -32.20
N MET A 250 10.71 -20.33 -31.39
CA MET A 250 11.70 -20.38 -30.31
C MET A 250 11.33 -21.48 -29.31
N PRO A 251 12.23 -22.42 -29.01
CA PRO A 251 12.03 -23.35 -27.91
C PRO A 251 11.78 -22.50 -26.66
N ARG A 252 10.62 -22.68 -26.02
CA ARG A 252 10.45 -22.17 -24.67
C ARG A 252 11.53 -22.85 -23.85
N SER A 253 12.47 -22.07 -23.35
CA SER A 253 13.46 -22.51 -22.37
C SER A 253 12.75 -23.46 -21.41
N LEU A 254 13.19 -24.72 -21.39
CA LEU A 254 12.75 -25.72 -20.42
C LEU A 254 13.04 -25.10 -19.06
N GLY A 255 11.99 -24.56 -18.44
CA GLY A 255 12.07 -23.89 -17.16
C GLY A 255 12.72 -24.83 -16.14
N SER A 256 13.50 -24.22 -15.25
CA SER A 256 13.92 -24.76 -13.96
C SER A 256 13.03 -25.93 -13.49
N PHE A 257 13.63 -27.09 -13.15
CA PHE A 257 12.95 -28.30 -12.64
C PHE A 257 12.38 -28.08 -11.22
N ARG A 258 11.53 -27.07 -11.08
CA ARG A 258 10.84 -26.72 -9.84
C ARG A 258 9.41 -27.21 -9.94
N GLU A 259 9.06 -28.09 -9.02
CA GLU A 259 7.70 -28.56 -8.85
C GLU A 259 6.95 -27.58 -7.94
N ARG A 260 5.86 -26.99 -8.45
CA ARG A 260 5.01 -26.10 -7.66
C ARG A 260 4.13 -26.92 -6.73
N LEU A 261 4.27 -26.70 -5.42
CA LEU A 261 3.50 -27.36 -4.38
C LEU A 261 2.13 -26.65 -4.18
N PRO A 262 1.14 -27.34 -3.60
CA PRO A 262 -0.11 -26.69 -3.22
C PRO A 262 0.14 -25.56 -2.20
N PRO A 263 -0.69 -24.50 -2.20
CA PRO A 263 -0.54 -23.40 -1.25
C PRO A 263 -0.72 -23.88 0.18
N TRP A 264 0.00 -23.24 1.11
CA TRP A 264 -0.10 -23.57 2.53
C TRP A 264 -1.50 -23.25 3.09
N PRO A 265 -2.05 -24.06 4.02
CA PRO A 265 -3.40 -23.86 4.55
C PRO A 265 -3.65 -22.48 5.18
N LEU A 266 -2.63 -21.91 5.85
CA LEU A 266 -2.67 -20.58 6.45
C LEU A 266 -2.05 -19.49 5.55
N GLY A 267 -1.46 -19.87 4.43
CA GLY A 267 -0.82 -18.96 3.48
C GLY A 267 -1.80 -18.37 2.45
N ALA A 268 -1.27 -17.52 1.58
CA ALA A 268 -1.98 -17.04 0.41
C ALA A 268 -2.19 -18.18 -0.60
N ARG A 269 -3.33 -18.17 -1.30
CA ARG A 269 -3.60 -19.15 -2.39
C ARG A 269 -2.86 -18.80 -3.68
N ASP A 270 -2.69 -17.50 -3.90
CA ASP A 270 -2.12 -16.92 -5.11
C ASP A 270 -0.97 -15.97 -4.74
N LYS A 271 -0.26 -15.53 -5.78
CA LYS A 271 0.80 -14.53 -5.62
C LYS A 271 0.24 -13.26 -4.99
N VAL A 272 0.83 -12.81 -3.89
CA VAL A 272 0.50 -11.56 -3.24
C VAL A 272 1.25 -10.42 -3.91
N ASP A 273 0.58 -9.28 -3.98
CA ASP A 273 1.21 -8.06 -4.45
C ASP A 273 2.30 -7.56 -3.47
N MET A 274 3.51 -7.33 -3.98
CA MET A 274 4.63 -6.88 -3.15
C MET A 274 4.42 -5.49 -2.53
N ASP A 275 3.74 -4.57 -3.22
CA ASP A 275 3.44 -3.25 -2.67
C ASP A 275 2.40 -3.35 -1.55
N PHE A 276 1.42 -4.25 -1.70
CA PHE A 276 0.45 -4.54 -0.63
C PHE A 276 1.14 -5.15 0.59
N ARG A 277 2.01 -6.16 0.40
CA ARG A 277 2.80 -6.75 1.49
C ARG A 277 3.64 -5.70 2.21
N THR A 278 4.28 -4.80 1.45
CA THR A 278 5.10 -3.71 1.98
C THR A 278 4.25 -2.70 2.76
N ALA A 279 3.10 -2.30 2.23
CA ALA A 279 2.16 -1.39 2.90
C ALA A 279 1.63 -1.96 4.22
N CYS A 280 1.34 -3.27 4.27
CA CYS A 280 0.88 -3.93 5.48
C CYS A 280 1.98 -4.08 6.53
N ILE A 281 3.15 -4.63 6.16
CA ILE A 281 4.20 -5.02 7.11
C ILE A 281 5.14 -3.86 7.44
N LYS A 282 5.67 -3.17 6.42
CA LYS A 282 6.70 -2.12 6.59
C LYS A 282 6.09 -0.79 7.00
N GLU A 283 5.03 -0.37 6.30
CA GLU A 283 4.38 0.92 6.52
C GLU A 283 3.33 0.89 7.65
N ASN A 284 3.18 -0.25 8.34
CA ASN A 284 2.21 -0.44 9.42
C ASN A 284 0.74 -0.21 9.02
N GLY A 285 0.40 -0.25 7.74
CA GLY A 285 -0.96 -0.02 7.26
C GLY A 285 -1.99 -0.99 7.86
N ILE A 286 -1.56 -2.22 8.16
CA ILE A 286 -2.42 -3.26 8.74
C ILE A 286 -2.91 -2.92 10.17
N GLN A 287 -2.26 -1.99 10.88
CA GLN A 287 -2.64 -1.65 12.26
C GLN A 287 -4.08 -1.10 12.34
N SER A 288 -4.54 -0.38 11.32
CA SER A 288 -5.91 0.12 11.25
C SER A 288 -6.92 -1.04 11.19
N LEU A 289 -6.60 -2.10 10.43
CA LEU A 289 -7.40 -3.31 10.39
C LEU A 289 -7.30 -4.10 11.70
N MET A 290 -6.14 -4.18 12.33
CA MET A 290 -5.98 -4.82 13.65
C MET A 290 -6.85 -4.16 14.74
N ARG A 291 -7.07 -2.84 14.66
CA ARG A 291 -7.98 -2.12 15.57
C ARG A 291 -9.44 -2.40 15.28
N ALA A 292 -9.83 -2.41 14.01
CA ALA A 292 -11.23 -2.51 13.61
C ALA A 292 -11.75 -3.95 13.58
N GLN A 293 -10.94 -4.89 13.08
CA GLN A 293 -11.28 -6.30 12.85
C GLN A 293 -10.04 -7.19 13.06
N PRO A 294 -9.67 -7.47 14.32
CA PRO A 294 -8.42 -8.16 14.63
C PRO A 294 -8.35 -9.58 14.05
N GLU A 295 -9.45 -10.33 13.99
CA GLU A 295 -9.48 -11.69 13.46
C GLU A 295 -9.16 -11.72 11.96
N LEU A 296 -9.70 -10.77 11.20
CA LEU A 296 -9.40 -10.63 9.77
C LEU A 296 -7.98 -10.13 9.54
N ALA A 297 -7.50 -9.22 10.38
CA ALA A 297 -6.11 -8.75 10.34
C ALA A 297 -5.12 -9.90 10.59
N ALA A 298 -5.44 -10.82 11.51
CA ALA A 298 -4.64 -12.00 11.77
C ALA A 298 -4.53 -12.92 10.54
N GLU A 299 -5.66 -13.23 9.91
CA GLU A 299 -5.66 -14.06 8.69
C GLU A 299 -4.86 -13.41 7.56
N VAL A 300 -5.06 -12.11 7.32
CA VAL A 300 -4.26 -11.36 6.33
C VAL A 300 -2.78 -11.41 6.70
N LEU A 301 -2.43 -11.15 7.96
CA LEU A 301 -1.04 -11.11 8.40
C LEU A 301 -0.33 -12.46 8.19
N LEU A 302 -0.96 -13.57 8.55
CA LEU A 302 -0.41 -14.91 8.34
C LEU A 302 -0.22 -15.20 6.85
N ALA A 303 -1.19 -14.85 6.02
CA ALA A 303 -1.11 -15.03 4.57
C ALA A 303 0.03 -14.21 3.92
N LEU A 304 0.41 -13.08 4.51
CA LEU A 304 1.50 -12.24 4.03
C LEU A 304 2.90 -12.71 4.46
N ILE A 305 2.98 -13.45 5.58
CA ILE A 305 4.23 -13.95 6.18
C ILE A 305 4.58 -15.34 5.65
N ILE A 306 3.56 -16.20 5.48
CA ILE A 306 3.75 -17.55 4.95
C ILE A 306 3.98 -17.46 3.44
N GLU A 307 4.89 -18.30 2.96
CA GLU A 307 5.24 -18.39 1.54
C GLU A 307 4.01 -18.60 0.65
N GLU A 308 3.89 -17.82 -0.42
CA GLU A 308 2.72 -17.81 -1.29
C GLU A 308 2.76 -18.89 -2.40
N GLN A 309 3.96 -19.32 -2.79
CA GLN A 309 4.19 -20.24 -3.90
C GLN A 309 5.30 -21.23 -3.55
N PRO A 310 5.02 -22.22 -2.69
CA PRO A 310 6.01 -23.21 -2.33
C PRO A 310 6.50 -23.97 -3.57
N GLU A 311 7.82 -23.98 -3.76
CA GLU A 311 8.49 -24.68 -4.86
C GLU A 311 9.43 -25.76 -4.31
N ARG A 312 9.42 -26.95 -4.91
CA ARG A 312 10.40 -28.01 -4.64
C ARG A 312 11.42 -28.03 -5.77
N GLU A 313 12.66 -27.65 -5.48
CA GLU A 313 13.78 -27.76 -6.41
C GLU A 313 14.48 -29.11 -6.27
N TYR A 314 14.52 -29.88 -7.35
CA TYR A 314 15.30 -31.13 -7.39
C TYR A 314 16.79 -30.81 -7.53
N GLY A 315 17.58 -31.10 -6.49
CA GLY A 315 19.04 -30.98 -6.51
C GLY A 315 19.63 -29.80 -5.72
N ALA A 316 18.80 -29.02 -5.01
CA ALA A 316 19.29 -28.02 -4.07
C ALA A 316 20.14 -28.69 -2.97
N GLY A 317 21.33 -28.15 -2.71
CA GLY A 317 22.24 -28.64 -1.69
C GLY A 317 21.58 -28.69 -0.31
N ARG A 318 21.93 -29.69 0.49
CA ARG A 318 21.36 -30.06 1.81
C ARG A 318 21.41 -28.99 2.93
N PHE A 319 21.64 -27.71 2.61
CA PHE A 319 21.97 -26.67 3.59
C PHE A 319 21.04 -25.46 3.63
N GLU A 320 20.04 -25.36 2.73
CA GLU A 320 18.97 -24.37 2.86
C GLU A 320 17.72 -25.02 3.46
N ILE A 321 17.54 -24.82 4.77
CA ILE A 321 16.26 -25.11 5.44
C ILE A 321 15.32 -23.97 5.08
N ASP A 322 14.49 -24.20 4.07
CA ASP A 322 13.38 -23.33 3.76
C ASP A 322 12.18 -23.67 4.67
N LEU A 323 11.80 -22.70 5.51
CA LEU A 323 10.72 -22.82 6.49
C LEU A 323 9.34 -22.49 5.90
N GLY A 324 9.25 -22.21 4.59
CA GLY A 324 8.00 -21.78 3.96
C GLY A 324 7.55 -20.40 4.47
N LEU A 325 8.52 -19.54 4.80
CA LEU A 325 8.29 -18.16 5.22
C LEU A 325 8.87 -17.21 4.18
N GLU A 326 8.13 -16.14 3.90
CA GLU A 326 8.62 -15.06 3.08
C GLU A 326 9.40 -14.06 3.94
N TYR A 327 10.70 -13.91 3.68
CA TYR A 327 11.53 -12.93 4.37
C TYR A 327 11.44 -11.55 3.71
N PRO A 328 11.07 -10.49 4.46
CA PRO A 328 11.18 -9.12 3.95
C PRO A 328 12.64 -8.79 3.65
N ARG A 329 12.93 -8.27 2.44
CA ARG A 329 14.30 -7.89 2.03
C ARG A 329 14.96 -6.85 2.96
N ASP A 330 14.14 -6.08 3.69
CA ASP A 330 14.58 -5.03 4.62
C ASP A 330 14.54 -5.46 6.10
N ALA A 331 14.44 -6.76 6.40
CA ALA A 331 14.26 -7.26 7.77
C ALA A 331 15.47 -7.04 8.71
N TYR A 332 16.59 -6.51 8.21
CA TYR A 332 17.79 -6.28 8.99
C TYR A 332 17.85 -4.85 9.60
N PRO A 333 18.33 -4.67 10.85
CA PRO A 333 18.54 -5.72 11.85
C PRO A 333 17.21 -6.37 12.26
N THR A 334 17.26 -7.69 12.49
CA THR A 334 16.14 -8.48 12.99
C THR A 334 15.87 -8.11 14.44
N ALA A 335 14.81 -7.33 14.67
CA ALA A 335 14.46 -6.83 16.00
C ALA A 335 12.97 -7.09 16.27
N PHE A 336 12.63 -7.49 17.49
CA PHE A 336 11.26 -7.88 17.83
C PHE A 336 10.25 -6.73 17.62
N TRP A 337 10.64 -5.47 17.85
CA TRP A 337 9.77 -4.30 17.66
C TRP A 337 9.51 -3.97 16.18
N LYS A 338 10.28 -4.53 15.25
CA LYS A 338 10.00 -4.47 13.81
C LYS A 338 9.01 -5.53 13.35
N SER A 339 8.68 -6.49 14.20
CA SER A 339 7.68 -7.51 13.88
C SER A 339 6.29 -6.89 13.83
N PRO A 340 5.45 -7.22 12.83
CA PRO A 340 4.06 -6.78 12.79
C PRO A 340 3.22 -7.32 13.97
N PHE A 341 3.68 -8.38 14.65
CA PHE A 341 3.03 -8.87 15.88
C PHE A 341 3.20 -7.93 17.08
N PHE A 342 4.28 -7.14 17.14
CA PHE A 342 4.52 -6.23 18.26
C PHE A 342 3.40 -5.19 18.43
N PRO A 343 3.04 -4.38 17.42
CA PRO A 343 1.87 -3.50 17.53
C PRO A 343 0.57 -4.31 17.68
N PHE A 344 0.47 -5.50 17.10
CA PHE A 344 -0.74 -6.32 17.22
C PHE A 344 -1.03 -6.73 18.67
N PHE A 345 -0.01 -7.05 19.47
CA PHE A 345 -0.17 -7.34 20.89
C PHE A 345 -0.71 -6.15 21.70
N GLN A 346 -0.36 -4.92 21.31
CA GLN A 346 -0.84 -3.71 21.95
C GLN A 346 -2.30 -3.41 21.59
N LEU A 347 -2.74 -3.82 20.40
CA LEU A 347 -4.08 -3.54 19.88
C LEU A 347 -5.10 -4.64 20.21
N ALA A 348 -4.72 -5.91 20.05
CA ALA A 348 -5.60 -7.06 20.24
C ALA A 348 -4.82 -8.29 20.75
N ARG A 349 -4.37 -8.22 22.01
CA ARG A 349 -3.48 -9.21 22.66
C ARG A 349 -3.92 -10.67 22.43
N ARG A 350 -5.19 -11.00 22.64
CA ARG A 350 -5.70 -12.38 22.55
C ARG A 350 -5.61 -12.95 21.13
N VAL A 351 -6.01 -12.15 20.13
CA VAL A 351 -5.99 -12.57 18.72
C VAL A 351 -4.53 -12.68 18.23
N ALA A 352 -3.69 -11.73 18.62
CA ALA A 352 -2.26 -11.76 18.30
C ALA A 352 -1.56 -13.01 18.85
N LEU A 353 -1.85 -13.40 20.10
CA LEU A 353 -1.31 -14.63 20.71
C LEU A 353 -1.77 -15.88 19.96
N THR A 354 -3.06 -15.95 19.63
CA THR A 354 -3.65 -17.09 18.90
C THR A 354 -2.98 -17.25 17.54
N SER A 355 -2.85 -16.15 16.80
CA SER A 355 -2.20 -16.12 15.48
C SER A 355 -0.73 -16.52 15.54
N LEU A 356 -0.01 -16.10 16.59
CA LEU A 356 1.38 -16.48 16.79
C LEU A 356 1.52 -17.98 17.07
N ILE A 357 0.63 -18.54 17.88
CA ILE A 357 0.58 -19.98 18.15
C ILE A 357 0.30 -20.76 16.87
N GLU A 358 -0.64 -20.30 16.04
CA GLU A 358 -0.92 -20.89 14.73
C GLU A 358 0.29 -20.87 13.81
N LEU A 359 1.01 -19.74 13.73
CA LEU A 359 2.25 -19.63 12.98
C LEU A 359 3.33 -20.59 13.48
N VAL A 360 3.49 -20.70 14.81
CA VAL A 360 4.45 -21.63 15.42
C VAL A 360 4.08 -23.08 15.11
N ASN A 361 2.80 -23.45 15.24
CA ASN A 361 2.32 -24.79 14.94
C ASN A 361 2.52 -25.13 13.45
N PHE A 362 2.30 -24.16 12.56
CA PHE A 362 2.60 -24.28 11.14
C PHE A 362 4.09 -24.59 10.90
N LEU A 363 5.00 -23.84 11.54
CA LEU A 363 6.44 -24.06 11.41
C LEU A 363 6.85 -25.45 11.91
N HIS A 364 6.29 -25.92 13.02
CA HIS A 364 6.53 -27.28 13.52
C HIS A 364 6.02 -28.35 12.56
N GLY A 365 4.84 -28.15 11.97
CA GLY A 365 4.27 -29.05 10.96
C GLY A 365 5.11 -29.11 9.68
N ALA A 366 5.58 -27.95 9.21
CA ALA A 366 6.45 -27.85 8.02
C ALA A 366 7.79 -28.57 8.22
N LEU A 367 8.36 -28.51 9.43
CA LEU A 367 9.57 -29.23 9.80
C LEU A 367 9.33 -30.75 9.96
N GLY A 368 8.19 -31.16 10.54
CA GLY A 368 7.83 -32.56 10.74
C GLY A 368 7.50 -33.30 9.44
N GLY A 369 6.85 -32.64 8.48
CA GLY A 369 6.48 -33.23 7.19
C GLY A 369 7.66 -33.52 6.26
N ARG A 370 8.79 -32.80 6.39
CA ARG A 370 10.01 -33.05 5.61
C ARG A 370 10.97 -34.04 6.28
N GLY A 371 10.71 -34.44 7.54
CA GLY A 371 11.57 -35.35 8.32
C GLY A 371 11.38 -36.85 8.05
N HIS A 372 10.34 -37.26 7.34
CA HIS A 372 10.02 -38.68 7.12
C HIS A 372 10.65 -39.31 5.87
N GLU A 373 11.30 -38.54 5.00
CA GLU A 373 12.09 -39.04 3.87
C GLU A 373 13.59 -38.82 4.15
N GLY A 374 14.21 -39.69 4.94
CA GLY A 374 15.69 -39.86 4.89
C GLY A 374 16.50 -39.71 6.18
N LEU A 375 15.95 -40.03 7.36
CA LEU A 375 16.74 -40.18 8.59
C LEU A 375 17.01 -41.66 8.93
N THR A 376 17.77 -42.37 8.08
CA THR A 376 18.62 -43.45 8.61
C THR A 376 19.78 -42.81 9.33
N LEU A 377 19.63 -42.66 10.65
CA LEU A 377 20.70 -42.31 11.57
C LEU A 377 21.84 -43.35 11.46
N ARG A 378 22.89 -43.00 10.71
CA ARG A 378 24.19 -43.68 10.80
C ARG A 378 25.15 -42.72 11.50
N GLY A 379 25.59 -43.13 12.68
CA GLY A 379 26.47 -42.35 13.54
C GLY A 379 27.76 -41.94 12.83
N SER A 380 28.11 -40.67 12.99
CA SER A 380 29.47 -40.19 12.82
C SER A 380 29.62 -38.88 13.60
N ARG A 381 30.64 -38.85 14.46
CA ARG A 381 31.06 -37.69 15.24
C ARG A 381 31.51 -36.58 14.29
N GLY A 382 31.11 -35.34 14.59
CA GLY A 382 31.72 -34.12 14.04
C GLY A 382 30.79 -33.30 13.15
N ASN A 383 30.17 -32.26 13.69
CA ASN A 383 30.32 -30.88 13.23
C ASN A 383 29.33 -29.91 13.91
N THR A 384 29.90 -29.03 14.70
CA THR A 384 29.34 -27.90 15.44
C THR A 384 28.99 -26.71 14.52
N ALA A 385 28.18 -26.94 13.48
CA ALA A 385 27.67 -25.86 12.62
C ALA A 385 26.14 -25.88 12.44
N ILE A 386 25.46 -26.88 13.00
CA ILE A 386 24.02 -27.12 12.82
C ILE A 386 23.16 -26.37 13.86
N CYS A 387 23.78 -25.78 14.89
CA CYS A 387 23.08 -25.05 15.97
C CYS A 387 22.86 -23.54 15.73
N GLY A 388 23.41 -22.94 14.66
CA GLY A 388 23.45 -21.48 14.51
C GLY A 388 22.11 -20.82 14.13
N ARG A 389 21.31 -21.42 13.24
CA ARG A 389 20.09 -20.77 12.72
C ARG A 389 18.79 -21.22 13.40
N VAL A 390 18.69 -22.48 13.79
CA VAL A 390 17.56 -22.97 14.61
C VAL A 390 17.69 -22.49 16.07
N GLY A 391 18.93 -22.36 16.56
CA GLY A 391 19.24 -21.81 17.89
C GLY A 391 19.04 -20.30 18.02
N GLU A 392 18.83 -19.60 16.90
CA GLU A 392 18.52 -18.17 16.91
C GLU A 392 17.01 -17.91 16.81
N GLU A 393 16.26 -18.64 15.98
CA GLU A 393 14.83 -18.37 15.71
C GLU A 393 13.84 -18.90 16.77
N LEU A 394 14.11 -20.06 17.38
CA LEU A 394 13.22 -20.60 18.44
C LEU A 394 13.28 -19.77 19.73
N PRO A 395 14.46 -19.32 20.22
CA PRO A 395 14.52 -18.39 21.35
C PRO A 395 13.94 -17.01 21.02
N ARG A 396 13.90 -16.59 19.74
CA ARG A 396 13.30 -15.31 19.28
C ARG A 396 11.77 -15.31 19.33
N LEU A 397 11.13 -16.41 18.97
CA LEU A 397 9.69 -16.63 19.15
C LEU A 397 9.31 -16.85 20.62
N VAL A 398 10.14 -17.60 21.36
CA VAL A 398 9.97 -17.83 22.80
C VAL A 398 10.25 -16.57 23.65
N ALA A 399 11.10 -15.63 23.19
CA ALA A 399 11.30 -14.34 23.86
C ALA A 399 10.06 -13.44 23.78
N GLY A 400 9.36 -13.44 22.64
CA GLY A 400 8.05 -12.77 22.50
C GLY A 400 6.98 -13.39 23.40
N ILE A 401 6.97 -14.73 23.50
CA ILE A 401 6.05 -15.47 24.38
C ILE A 401 6.38 -15.26 25.87
N ARG A 402 7.67 -15.18 26.25
CA ARG A 402 8.08 -14.90 27.64
C ARG A 402 7.75 -13.46 28.08
N LEU A 403 7.82 -12.47 27.18
CA LEU A 403 7.40 -11.10 27.50
C LEU A 403 5.87 -10.97 27.62
N ALA A 404 5.10 -11.68 26.79
CA ALA A 404 3.64 -11.72 26.89
C ALA A 404 3.12 -12.51 28.12
N ALA A 405 3.97 -13.33 28.75
CA ALA A 405 3.66 -14.04 29.99
C ALA A 405 4.07 -13.27 31.27
N VAL A 406 4.85 -12.18 31.13
CA VAL A 406 5.38 -11.37 32.24
C VAL A 406 4.65 -10.01 32.39
N GLN A 407 3.81 -9.62 31.42
CA GLN A 407 2.92 -8.44 31.44
C GLN A 407 1.46 -8.83 31.21
#